data_AF-A0A5N8WR97-F1
#
_entry.id   AF-A0A5N8WR97-F1
#
_cell.length_a   1.000
_cell.length_b   1.000
_cell.length_c   1.000
_cell.angle_alpha   90.00
_cell.angle_beta   90.00
_cell.angle_gamma   90.00
#
_symmetry.space_group_name_H-M   'P 1'
#
loop_
_entity.id
_entity.type
_entity.pdbx_description
1 polymer ?
#
loop_
_entity_poly.entity_id
_entity_poly.type
_entity_poly.pdbx_seq_one_letter_code
_entity_poly.pdbx_strand_id
1 'polypeptide(L)'
;MNVGSGITRVDSAPGVPAAVGPYVQATSAGGFVFTTGQIPAAPGRSIGTFEDEVRATLRNLEAVLVEAGSDVDHIVKVNTYLSSPDQLAPYNEAYEEFFADRRRPARTTVCVGLWGVSLEIDCIAVVRAGAEE
;
A
#
# COMPACT_ATOMS: atom_id res chain seq x y z
N MET A 1 -27.79 -9.88 -16.85
CA MET A 1 -27.34 -9.18 -15.64
C MET A 1 -26.41 -10.13 -14.92
N ASN A 2 -25.11 -9.97 -15.12
CA ASN A 2 -24.13 -10.81 -14.44
C ASN A 2 -24.12 -10.34 -12.99
N VAL A 3 -24.67 -11.12 -12.08
CA VAL A 3 -24.48 -10.89 -10.64
C VAL A 3 -23.04 -11.32 -10.37
N GLY A 4 -22.10 -10.48 -10.83
CA GLY A 4 -20.66 -10.74 -10.70
C GLY A 4 -20.34 -10.98 -9.24
N SER A 5 -19.30 -11.75 -8.96
CA SER A 5 -18.90 -12.21 -7.62
C SER A 5 -18.69 -11.11 -6.55
N GLY A 6 -18.96 -9.84 -6.84
CA GLY A 6 -18.63 -8.69 -5.99
C GLY A 6 -17.13 -8.52 -5.85
N ILE A 7 -16.35 -9.01 -6.83
CA ILE A 7 -14.89 -9.01 -6.83
C ILE A 7 -14.38 -8.19 -8.02
N THR A 8 -13.59 -7.17 -7.73
CA THR A 8 -12.88 -6.35 -8.72
C THR A 8 -11.37 -6.50 -8.51
N ARG A 9 -10.59 -6.53 -9.58
CA ARG A 9 -9.13 -6.62 -9.53
C ARG A 9 -8.52 -5.38 -10.16
N VAL A 10 -7.47 -4.87 -9.51
CA VAL A 10 -6.64 -3.78 -10.01
C VAL A 10 -5.32 -4.37 -10.45
N ASP A 11 -5.14 -4.51 -11.76
CA ASP A 11 -3.90 -5.05 -12.35
C ASP A 11 -2.78 -3.99 -12.41
N SER A 12 -3.14 -2.72 -12.53
CA SER A 12 -2.19 -1.61 -12.63
C SER A 12 -2.77 -0.29 -12.14
N ALA A 13 -2.03 0.42 -11.31
CA ALA A 13 -2.28 1.79 -10.90
C ALA A 13 -1.25 2.75 -11.53
N PRO A 14 -1.65 3.99 -11.87
CA PRO A 14 -0.74 4.97 -12.45
C PRO A 14 0.47 5.24 -11.54
N GLY A 15 1.68 5.23 -12.13
CA GLY A 15 2.93 5.53 -11.43
C GLY A 15 3.45 4.41 -10.53
N VAL A 16 2.71 3.30 -10.39
CA VAL A 16 3.14 2.12 -9.65
C VAL A 16 3.79 1.12 -10.61
N PRO A 17 4.96 0.54 -10.27
CA PRO A 17 5.57 -0.51 -11.08
C PRO A 17 4.61 -1.67 -11.34
N ALA A 18 4.66 -2.20 -12.57
CA ALA A 18 3.85 -3.36 -12.94
C ALA A 18 4.14 -4.55 -12.03
N ALA A 19 3.12 -5.38 -11.77
CA ALA A 19 3.30 -6.63 -11.06
C ALA A 19 4.31 -7.52 -11.79
N VAL A 20 5.28 -8.07 -11.05
CA VAL A 20 6.36 -8.91 -11.59
C VAL A 20 6.12 -10.41 -11.36
N GLY A 21 4.99 -10.76 -10.76
CA GLY A 21 4.61 -12.14 -10.44
C GLY A 21 3.12 -12.40 -10.66
N PRO A 22 2.62 -13.60 -10.28
CA PRO A 22 1.24 -14.03 -10.53
C PRO A 22 0.26 -13.42 -9.51
N TYR A 23 0.23 -12.09 -9.41
CA TYR A 23 -0.64 -11.35 -8.50
C TYR A 23 -1.10 -10.03 -9.13
N VAL A 24 -2.16 -9.46 -8.56
CA VAL A 24 -2.70 -8.14 -8.91
C VAL A 24 -2.30 -7.11 -7.85
N GLN A 25 -2.34 -5.82 -8.17
CA GLN A 25 -1.95 -4.78 -7.21
C GLN A 25 -2.97 -4.62 -6.07
N ALA A 26 -4.27 -4.79 -6.36
CA ALA A 26 -5.30 -4.92 -5.35
C ALA A 26 -6.48 -5.77 -5.81
N THR A 27 -7.23 -6.28 -4.84
CA THR A 27 -8.54 -6.90 -5.06
C THR A 27 -9.56 -6.25 -4.13
N SER A 28 -10.69 -5.83 -4.68
CA SER A 28 -11.83 -5.36 -3.92
C SER A 28 -12.86 -6.50 -3.79
N ALA A 29 -13.31 -6.80 -2.59
CA ALA A 29 -14.32 -7.83 -2.31
C ALA A 29 -15.10 -7.51 -1.03
N GLY A 30 -16.44 -7.57 -1.10
CA GLY A 30 -17.31 -7.38 0.08
C GLY A 30 -17.16 -6.00 0.74
N GLY A 31 -16.91 -4.95 -0.05
CA GLY A 31 -16.68 -3.59 0.44
C GLY A 31 -15.26 -3.31 0.96
N PHE A 32 -14.38 -4.31 0.98
CA PHE A 32 -12.98 -4.14 1.36
C PHE A 32 -12.07 -4.12 0.14
N VAL A 33 -10.93 -3.44 0.27
CA VAL A 33 -9.80 -3.46 -0.65
C VAL A 33 -8.63 -4.13 0.05
N PHE A 34 -8.05 -5.13 -0.60
CA PHE A 34 -6.85 -5.83 -0.15
C PHE A 34 -5.72 -5.51 -1.13
N THR A 35 -4.66 -4.85 -0.66
CA THR A 35 -3.51 -4.54 -1.52
C THR A 35 -2.48 -5.66 -1.45
N THR A 36 -1.78 -5.89 -2.55
CA THR A 36 -0.48 -6.57 -2.47
C THR A 36 0.54 -5.69 -1.75
N GLY A 37 1.64 -6.29 -1.30
CA GLY A 37 2.75 -5.57 -0.71
C GLY A 37 3.35 -4.58 -1.71
N GLN A 38 3.45 -3.33 -1.27
CA GLN A 38 4.13 -2.27 -1.97
C GLN A 38 5.58 -2.19 -1.49
N ILE A 39 6.49 -2.00 -2.44
CA ILE A 39 7.94 -1.89 -2.20
C ILE A 39 8.43 -0.49 -2.61
N PRO A 40 9.62 -0.06 -2.17
CA PRO A 40 10.22 1.21 -2.57
C PRO A 40 10.69 1.12 -4.02
N ALA A 41 9.75 1.28 -4.95
CA ALA A 41 10.03 1.21 -6.37
C ALA A 41 9.36 2.40 -7.07
N ALA A 42 10.16 3.11 -7.87
CA ALA A 42 9.72 4.21 -8.69
C ALA A 42 10.27 4.01 -10.12
N PRO A 43 9.47 4.25 -11.18
CA PRO A 43 9.95 4.09 -12.55
C PRO A 43 11.22 4.91 -12.83
N GLY A 44 12.31 4.22 -13.19
CA GLY A 44 13.52 4.83 -13.72
C GLY A 44 14.40 5.59 -12.73
N ARG A 45 14.29 5.36 -11.41
CA ARG A 45 15.07 6.12 -10.42
C ARG A 45 15.50 5.29 -9.20
N SER A 46 16.71 5.53 -8.70
CA SER A 46 17.12 5.14 -7.35
C SER A 46 16.43 6.04 -6.32
N ILE A 47 15.93 5.44 -5.25
CA ILE A 47 15.34 6.17 -4.14
C ILE A 47 16.45 6.48 -3.14
N GLY A 48 16.40 7.67 -2.53
CA GLY A 48 17.51 8.25 -1.78
C GLY A 48 17.70 7.62 -0.41
N THR A 49 17.20 8.32 0.61
CA THR A 49 17.25 7.85 2.00
C THR A 49 16.21 6.77 2.28
N PHE A 50 16.32 6.08 3.42
CA PHE A 50 15.31 5.09 3.81
C PHE A 50 13.93 5.76 4.02
N GLU A 51 13.90 6.99 4.52
CA GLU A 51 12.69 7.79 4.65
C GLU A 51 12.08 8.09 3.28
N ASP A 52 12.90 8.36 2.25
CA ASP A 52 12.43 8.50 0.87
C ASP A 52 11.84 7.20 0.32
N GLU A 53 12.43 6.05 0.68
CA GLU A 53 11.93 4.72 0.37
C GLU A 53 10.55 4.50 1.01
N VAL A 54 10.40 4.80 2.31
CA VAL A 54 9.11 4.72 3.02
C VAL A 54 8.06 5.59 2.34
N ARG A 55 8.38 6.86 2.03
CA ARG A 55 7.46 7.77 1.35
C ARG A 55 7.09 7.28 -0.04
N ALA A 56 8.02 6.70 -0.79
CA ALA A 56 7.74 6.12 -2.11
C ALA A 56 6.80 4.90 -2.00
N THR A 57 7.05 4.02 -1.04
CA THR A 57 6.19 2.86 -0.79
C THR A 57 4.77 3.27 -0.42
N LEU A 58 4.61 4.27 0.46
CA LEU A 58 3.30 4.79 0.85
C LEU A 58 2.57 5.49 -0.30
N ARG A 59 3.28 6.20 -1.19
CA ARG A 59 2.69 6.75 -2.42
C ARG A 59 2.21 5.67 -3.38
N ASN A 60 2.96 4.58 -3.52
CA ASN A 60 2.53 3.44 -4.34
C ASN A 60 1.25 2.83 -3.76
N LEU A 61 1.19 2.67 -2.43
CA LEU A 61 0.00 2.19 -1.73
C LEU A 61 -1.21 3.09 -1.97
N GLU A 62 -1.04 4.42 -1.86
CA GLU A 62 -2.10 5.39 -2.14
C GLU A 62 -2.61 5.29 -3.58
N ALA A 63 -1.71 5.21 -4.57
CA ALA A 63 -2.11 5.08 -5.97
C ALA A 63 -2.91 3.81 -6.24
N VAL A 64 -2.51 2.68 -5.66
CA VAL A 64 -3.26 1.41 -5.74
C VAL A 64 -4.64 1.52 -5.10
N LEU A 65 -4.73 2.16 -3.93
CA LEU A 65 -6.01 2.36 -3.24
C LEU A 65 -6.96 3.25 -4.05
N VAL A 66 -6.46 4.34 -4.65
CA VAL A 66 -7.26 5.23 -5.50
C VAL A 66 -7.82 4.47 -6.70
N GLU A 67 -6.99 3.69 -7.38
CA GLU A 67 -7.41 2.86 -8.52
C GLU A 67 -8.46 1.81 -8.09
N ALA A 68 -8.37 1.30 -6.86
CA ALA A 68 -9.34 0.37 -6.28
C ALA A 68 -10.64 1.01 -5.76
N GLY A 69 -10.82 2.32 -5.94
CA GLY A 69 -12.00 3.06 -5.45
C GLY A 69 -11.97 3.39 -3.96
N SER A 70 -10.78 3.45 -3.34
CA SER A 70 -10.53 3.76 -1.93
C SER A 70 -9.57 4.95 -1.79
N ASP A 71 -9.03 5.18 -0.58
CA ASP A 71 -7.94 6.11 -0.28
C ASP A 71 -7.31 5.86 1.10
N VAL A 72 -6.38 6.73 1.46
CA VAL A 72 -5.65 6.72 2.73
C VAL A 72 -6.57 6.83 3.96
N ASP A 73 -7.65 7.61 3.87
CA ASP A 73 -8.58 7.82 4.99
C ASP A 73 -9.47 6.61 5.26
N HIS A 74 -9.59 5.70 4.28
CA HIS A 74 -10.36 4.47 4.39
C HIS A 74 -9.49 3.24 4.71
N ILE A 75 -8.18 3.42 4.96
CA ILE A 75 -7.33 2.33 5.43
C ILE A 75 -7.75 1.94 6.84
N VAL A 76 -8.01 0.64 7.07
CA VAL A 76 -8.40 0.09 8.37
C VAL A 76 -7.26 -0.69 9.03
N LYS A 77 -6.34 -1.25 8.25
CA LYS A 77 -5.19 -2.00 8.74
C LYS A 77 -3.99 -1.79 7.84
N VAL A 78 -2.81 -1.59 8.44
CA VAL A 78 -1.51 -1.62 7.76
C VAL A 78 -0.63 -2.71 8.37
N ASN A 79 0.04 -3.48 7.52
CA ASN A 79 1.17 -4.32 7.89
C ASN A 79 2.44 -3.72 7.29
N THR A 80 3.53 -3.74 8.04
CA THR A 80 4.83 -3.29 7.56
C THR A 80 5.92 -4.28 7.95
N TYR A 81 6.75 -4.61 6.97
CA TYR A 81 7.88 -5.50 7.09
C TYR A 81 9.14 -4.68 6.83
N LEU A 82 9.99 -4.55 7.85
CA LEU A 82 11.27 -3.85 7.79
C LEU A 82 12.41 -4.87 7.65
N SER A 83 13.46 -4.53 6.91
CA SER A 83 14.63 -5.42 6.74
C SER A 83 15.67 -5.30 7.85
N SER A 84 15.61 -4.23 8.66
CA SER A 84 16.51 -3.99 9.79
C SER A 84 15.78 -3.35 10.98
N PRO A 85 16.12 -3.68 12.24
CA PRO A 85 15.54 -3.02 13.41
C PRO A 85 15.82 -1.52 13.48
N ASP A 86 16.96 -1.07 12.94
CA ASP A 86 17.38 0.34 12.97
C ASP A 86 16.48 1.25 12.10
N GLN A 87 15.67 0.64 11.24
CA GLN A 87 14.72 1.35 10.38
C GLN A 87 13.45 1.81 11.11
N LEU A 88 13.18 1.31 12.32
CA LEU A 88 11.89 1.56 12.97
C LEU A 88 11.65 3.05 13.26
N ALA A 89 12.67 3.76 13.75
CA ALA A 89 12.57 5.19 14.05
C ALA A 89 12.32 6.03 12.78
N PRO A 90 13.16 5.96 11.72
CA PRO A 90 12.92 6.72 10.49
C PRO A 90 11.63 6.31 9.75
N TYR A 91 11.23 5.02 9.84
CA TYR A 91 9.93 4.59 9.34
C TYR A 91 8.78 5.30 10.05
N ASN A 92 8.81 5.41 11.38
CA ASN A 92 7.74 6.06 12.13
C ASN A 92 7.62 7.54 11.76
N GLU A 93 8.72 8.26 11.57
CA GLU A 93 8.71 9.66 11.15
C GLU A 93 8.01 9.84 9.79
N ALA A 94 8.46 9.11 8.77
CA ALA A 94 7.85 9.18 7.43
C ALA A 94 6.38 8.68 7.42
N TYR A 95 6.05 7.69 8.25
CA TYR A 95 4.69 7.17 8.39
C TYR A 95 3.76 8.20 9.06
N GLU A 96 4.25 8.90 10.08
CA GLU A 96 3.50 9.97 10.75
C GLU A 96 3.24 11.15 9.80
N GLU A 97 4.22 11.55 8.99
CA GLU A 97 4.03 12.57 7.94
C GLU A 97 2.96 12.17 6.92
N PHE A 98 2.95 10.91 6.48
CA PHE A 98 2.02 10.44 5.46
C PHE A 98 0.55 10.44 5.92
N PHE A 99 0.32 10.05 7.18
CA PHE A 99 -1.01 10.14 7.76
C PHE A 99 -1.33 11.54 8.28
N ALA A 100 -0.34 12.37 8.62
CA ALA A 100 -0.50 13.73 9.14
C ALA A 100 -1.61 13.79 10.21
N ASP A 101 -2.60 14.67 10.03
CA ASP A 101 -3.76 14.84 10.92
C ASP A 101 -4.90 13.82 10.67
N ARG A 102 -4.70 12.85 9.77
CA ARG A 102 -5.70 11.82 9.45
C ARG A 102 -5.78 10.77 10.55
N ARG A 103 -6.89 10.00 10.55
CA ARG A 103 -7.04 8.86 11.48
C ARG A 103 -6.08 7.76 11.10
N ARG A 104 -5.19 7.40 12.03
CA ARG A 104 -4.25 6.30 11.86
C ARG A 104 -4.99 4.95 11.91
N PRO A 105 -4.67 3.99 11.02
CA PRO A 105 -5.26 2.66 11.03
C PRO A 105 -4.69 1.80 12.16
N ALA A 106 -5.28 0.63 12.38
CA ALA A 106 -4.59 -0.42 13.13
C ALA A 106 -3.27 -0.76 12.40
N ARG A 107 -2.20 -1.05 13.14
CA ARG A 107 -0.87 -1.29 12.56
C ARG A 107 -0.16 -2.47 13.19
N THR A 108 0.53 -3.25 12.35
CA THR A 108 1.52 -4.25 12.77
C THR A 108 2.82 -3.94 12.04
N THR A 109 3.93 -3.86 12.77
CA THR A 109 5.26 -3.65 12.19
C THR A 109 6.20 -4.70 12.76
N VAL A 110 6.92 -5.40 11.88
CA VAL A 110 7.89 -6.44 12.24
C VAL A 110 9.19 -6.27 11.46
N CYS A 111 10.27 -6.81 12.01
CA CYS A 111 11.55 -6.92 11.30
C CYS A 111 11.71 -8.35 10.78
N VAL A 112 11.97 -8.51 9.47
CA VAL A 112 12.07 -9.80 8.78
C VAL A 112 13.11 -9.75 7.66
N GLY A 113 13.54 -10.89 7.13
CA GLY A 113 14.31 -10.93 5.89
C GLY A 113 13.43 -10.65 4.67
N LEU A 114 13.90 -9.81 3.73
CA LEU A 114 13.22 -9.45 2.48
C LEU A 114 14.12 -9.70 1.25
N TRP A 115 13.52 -9.83 0.05
CA TRP A 115 14.25 -10.09 -1.19
C TRP A 115 14.72 -8.82 -1.89
N GLY A 116 15.83 -8.26 -1.43
CA GLY A 116 16.52 -7.16 -2.13
C GLY A 116 15.81 -5.80 -2.02
N VAL A 117 14.89 -5.64 -1.08
CA VAL A 117 14.20 -4.39 -0.76
C VAL A 117 14.34 -4.06 0.73
N SER A 118 14.26 -2.78 1.08
CA SER A 118 14.45 -2.29 2.45
C SER A 118 13.18 -2.38 3.31
N LEU A 119 12.00 -2.32 2.69
CA LEU A 119 10.71 -2.49 3.34
C LEU A 119 9.64 -2.97 2.37
N GLU A 120 8.55 -3.49 2.94
CA GLU A 120 7.32 -3.81 2.22
C GLU A 120 6.10 -3.43 3.08
N ILE A 121 5.06 -2.88 2.46
CA ILE A 121 3.83 -2.43 3.14
C ILE A 121 2.60 -2.95 2.40
N ASP A 122 1.73 -3.66 3.11
CA ASP A 122 0.38 -4.00 2.65
C ASP A 122 -0.69 -3.34 3.53
N CYS A 123 -1.89 -3.20 2.99
CA CYS A 123 -3.02 -2.69 3.77
C CYS A 123 -4.36 -3.33 3.38
N ILE A 124 -5.30 -3.15 4.30
CA ILE A 124 -6.72 -3.38 4.07
C ILE A 124 -7.42 -2.03 4.21
N ALA A 125 -8.27 -1.69 3.25
CA ALA A 125 -9.09 -0.49 3.25
C ALA A 125 -10.56 -0.81 2.95
N VAL A 126 -11.43 0.19 3.08
CA VAL A 126 -12.84 0.11 2.66
C VAL A 126 -13.01 0.89 1.36
N VAL A 127 -13.86 0.41 0.44
CA VAL A 127 -14.22 1.20 -0.75
C VAL A 127 -14.98 2.47 -0.34
N ARG A 128 -14.81 3.56 -1.09
CA ARG A 128 -15.57 4.80 -0.83
C ARG A 128 -17.06 4.56 -1.10
N ALA A 129 -17.91 5.07 -0.22
CA ALA A 129 -19.35 5.10 -0.46
C ALA A 129 -19.63 5.94 -1.73
N GLY A 130 -20.12 5.30 -2.79
CA GLY A 130 -20.40 5.94 -4.09
C GLY A 130 -19.59 5.40 -5.29
N ALA A 131 -18.68 4.45 -5.09
CA ALA A 131 -17.96 3.81 -6.20
C ALA A 131 -18.72 2.65 -6.88
N GLU A 132 -19.99 2.44 -6.54
CA GLU A 132 -20.87 1.39 -7.10
C GLU A 132 -21.86 1.90 -8.17
N GLU A 133 -21.68 3.12 -8.69
CA GLU A 133 -22.49 3.63 -9.81
C GLU A 133 -21.99 3.17 -11.19
#